data_AF-A0A2N3EKR9-F1
#
_entry.id   AF-A0A2N3EKR9-F1
#
_cell.length_a   1.000
_cell.length_b   1.000
_cell.length_c   1.000
_cell.angle_alpha   90.00
_cell.angle_beta   90.00
_cell.angle_gamma   90.00
#
_symmetry.space_group_name_H-M   'P 1'
#
loop_
_entity.id
_entity.type
_entity.pdbx_description
1 polymer ?
#
loop_
_entity_poly.entity_id
_entity_poly.type
_entity_poly.pdbx_seq_one_letter_code
_entity_poly.pdbx_strand_id
1 'polypeptide(L)'
;SFGPAPNLRVIAALYTEPFTVLARRDSGIARFEDLAGRRVDIGHPSSGRRATMEVAMARFGMTHDTFAEVQELQAGAVLSALCDGRIDATVLTLGHPSALVARALEQCDAALVPVVGPRIDDLLRENPAYIRTVIRPAVYGSRAAPVATFGVTALLLTTAAMDDAVVETFARALIDGAAALARDEAVLNTLSPAYMAQADALIPLHPAARRAMDAAPPR
;
A
#
# COMPACT_ATOMS: atom_id res chain seq x y z
N SER A 1 11.94 19.92 -4.27
CA SER A 1 11.72 19.87 -5.74
C SER A 1 10.67 18.81 -6.01
N PHE A 2 9.50 19.17 -6.54
CA PHE A 2 8.36 18.26 -6.75
C PHE A 2 8.54 17.40 -8.01
N GLY A 3 9.56 16.55 -8.05
CA GLY A 3 9.75 15.52 -9.08
C GLY A 3 9.66 15.99 -10.56
N PRO A 4 9.55 15.06 -11.51
CA PRO A 4 9.46 15.36 -12.94
C PRO A 4 8.06 15.82 -13.42
N ALA A 5 7.06 15.88 -12.54
CA ALA A 5 5.67 16.19 -12.89
C ALA A 5 5.14 17.45 -12.17
N PRO A 6 5.64 18.66 -12.50
CA PRO A 6 5.33 19.89 -11.76
C PRO A 6 3.85 20.30 -11.82
N ASN A 7 3.11 19.78 -12.81
CA ASN A 7 1.68 20.04 -12.98
C ASN A 7 0.79 19.09 -12.18
N LEU A 8 1.32 18.04 -11.55
CA LEU A 8 0.53 17.09 -10.77
C LEU A 8 0.00 17.76 -9.50
N ARG A 9 -1.26 17.49 -9.16
CA ARG A 9 -1.91 17.94 -7.92
C ARG A 9 -2.63 16.79 -7.27
N VAL A 10 -2.76 16.84 -5.95
CA VAL A 10 -3.56 15.87 -5.19
C VAL A 10 -4.94 16.47 -4.90
N ILE A 11 -5.99 15.68 -5.13
CA ILE A 11 -7.33 15.96 -4.63
C ILE A 11 -7.44 15.49 -3.18
N ALA A 12 -6.97 14.27 -2.88
CA ALA A 12 -7.04 13.69 -1.54
C ALA A 12 -6.02 12.56 -1.32
N ALA A 13 -5.47 12.45 -0.10
CA ALA A 13 -5.06 11.15 0.44
C ALA A 13 -6.31 10.32 0.81
N LEU A 14 -6.30 9.03 0.46
CA LEU A 14 -7.46 8.15 0.63
C LEU A 14 -7.28 7.18 1.81
N TYR A 15 -6.25 6.35 1.74
CA TYR A 15 -5.90 5.37 2.78
C TYR A 15 -4.43 4.95 2.64
N THR A 16 -3.89 4.25 3.65
CA THR A 16 -2.54 3.69 3.59
C THR A 16 -2.56 2.32 2.92
N GLU A 17 -1.58 2.05 2.07
CA GLU A 17 -1.32 0.78 1.42
C GLU A 17 -0.03 0.15 1.99
N PRO A 18 -0.13 -0.66 3.06
CA PRO A 18 0.99 -1.43 3.57
C PRO A 18 1.63 -2.32 2.51
N PHE A 19 2.97 -2.32 2.48
CA PHE A 19 3.76 -3.32 1.79
C PHE A 19 3.60 -4.66 2.53
N THR A 20 2.80 -5.53 1.93
CA THR A 20 2.31 -6.76 2.51
C THR A 20 3.03 -7.93 1.89
N VAL A 21 3.79 -8.65 2.72
CA VAL A 21 4.43 -9.90 2.31
C VAL A 21 3.62 -11.05 2.87
N LEU A 22 3.12 -11.90 1.97
CA LEU A 22 2.49 -13.16 2.31
C LEU A 22 3.44 -14.29 1.94
N ALA A 23 3.73 -15.16 2.89
CA ALA A 23 4.54 -16.36 2.68
C ALA A 23 3.81 -17.60 3.17
N ARG A 24 3.95 -18.73 2.47
CA ARG A 24 3.43 -20.01 2.96
C ARG A 24 4.14 -20.41 4.26
N ARG A 25 3.44 -20.95 5.25
CA ARG A 25 4.05 -21.30 6.54
C ARG A 25 5.15 -22.35 6.43
N ASP A 26 5.04 -23.28 5.49
CA ASP A 26 6.02 -24.32 5.23
C ASP A 26 7.28 -23.83 4.49
N SER A 27 7.30 -22.57 4.03
CA SER A 27 8.46 -21.98 3.34
C SER A 27 9.63 -21.65 4.27
N GLY A 28 9.39 -21.50 5.58
CA GLY A 28 10.38 -21.03 6.55
C GLY A 28 10.73 -19.54 6.44
N ILE A 29 9.94 -18.74 5.72
CA ILE A 29 10.12 -17.29 5.57
C ILE A 29 9.50 -16.57 6.78
N ALA A 30 10.32 -15.93 7.60
CA ALA A 30 9.87 -15.21 8.81
C ALA A 30 10.24 -13.71 8.81
N ARG A 31 11.16 -13.29 7.93
CA ARG A 31 11.55 -11.91 7.66
C ARG A 31 11.82 -11.71 6.17
N PHE A 32 11.91 -10.46 5.74
CA PHE A 32 12.08 -10.13 4.32
C PHE A 32 13.35 -10.74 3.70
N GLU A 33 14.44 -10.86 4.44
CA GLU A 33 15.69 -11.45 3.96
C GLU A 33 15.57 -12.95 3.61
N ASP A 34 14.63 -13.65 4.23
CA ASP A 34 14.43 -15.09 4.01
C ASP A 34 13.77 -15.39 2.65
N LEU A 35 13.38 -14.36 1.91
CA LEU A 35 12.96 -14.48 0.51
C LEU A 35 14.11 -14.95 -0.40
N ALA A 36 15.37 -14.77 0.00
CA ALA A 36 16.52 -15.25 -0.76
C ALA A 36 16.46 -16.78 -0.96
N GLY A 37 16.68 -17.23 -2.20
CA GLY A 37 16.59 -18.64 -2.59
C GLY A 37 15.16 -19.20 -2.60
N ARG A 38 14.12 -18.36 -2.57
CA ARG A 38 12.71 -18.78 -2.63
C ARG A 38 12.10 -18.47 -3.99
N ARG A 39 10.93 -19.05 -4.27
CA ARG A 39 10.12 -18.74 -5.45
C ARG A 39 9.18 -17.60 -5.09
N VAL A 40 9.39 -16.42 -5.65
CA VAL A 40 8.72 -15.21 -5.18
C VAL A 40 7.98 -14.53 -6.33
N ASP A 41 6.69 -14.26 -6.12
CA ASP A 41 5.97 -13.27 -6.94
C ASP A 41 6.32 -11.87 -6.47
N ILE A 42 7.05 -11.15 -7.30
CA ILE A 42 7.50 -9.78 -7.03
C ILE A 42 6.62 -8.72 -7.72
N GLY A 43 5.59 -9.17 -8.44
CA GLY A 43 4.55 -8.34 -9.05
C GLY A 43 4.77 -7.97 -10.50
N HIS A 44 3.70 -7.68 -11.24
CA HIS A 44 3.76 -7.31 -12.65
C HIS A 44 4.62 -6.05 -12.89
N PRO A 45 5.45 -5.97 -13.95
CA PRO A 45 6.43 -4.89 -14.17
C PRO A 45 5.89 -3.46 -14.11
N SER A 46 4.66 -3.23 -14.55
CA SER A 46 4.05 -1.88 -14.56
C SER A 46 3.28 -1.51 -13.28
N SER A 47 3.34 -2.34 -12.24
CA SER A 47 2.52 -2.17 -11.03
C SER A 47 3.23 -1.39 -9.92
N GLY A 48 2.45 -0.67 -9.09
CA GLY A 48 3.00 0.00 -7.90
C GLY A 48 3.64 -0.96 -6.91
N ARG A 49 3.10 -2.18 -6.76
CA ARG A 49 3.70 -3.23 -5.91
C ARG A 49 5.08 -3.66 -6.39
N ARG A 50 5.31 -3.75 -7.71
CA ARG A 50 6.64 -4.00 -8.30
C ARG A 50 7.61 -2.88 -7.93
N ALA A 51 7.21 -1.62 -8.12
CA ALA A 51 8.06 -0.48 -7.78
C ALA A 51 8.42 -0.44 -6.29
N THR A 52 7.47 -0.73 -5.40
CA THR A 52 7.75 -0.84 -3.95
C THR A 52 8.68 -2.02 -3.63
N MET A 53 8.49 -3.16 -4.28
CA MET A 53 9.35 -4.34 -4.10
C MET A 53 10.78 -4.06 -4.53
N GLU A 54 11.01 -3.42 -5.67
CA GLU A 54 12.35 -3.06 -6.15
C GLU A 54 13.08 -2.11 -5.19
N VAL A 55 12.35 -1.15 -4.59
CA VAL A 55 12.91 -0.28 -3.56
C VAL A 55 13.31 -1.07 -2.32
N ALA A 56 12.48 -2.01 -1.86
CA ALA A 56 12.85 -2.90 -0.76
C ALA A 56 14.08 -3.75 -1.13
N MET A 57 14.06 -4.42 -2.28
CA MET A 57 15.17 -5.23 -2.78
C MET A 57 16.49 -4.45 -2.80
N ALA A 58 16.49 -3.23 -3.33
CA ALA A 58 17.68 -2.37 -3.36
C ALA A 58 18.24 -2.11 -1.96
N ARG A 59 17.38 -1.89 -0.95
CA ARG A 59 17.82 -1.69 0.45
C ARG A 59 18.47 -2.92 1.06
N PHE A 60 18.06 -4.11 0.63
CA PHE A 60 18.62 -5.39 1.08
C PHE A 60 19.71 -5.93 0.14
N GLY A 61 20.07 -5.21 -0.94
CA GLY A 61 21.05 -5.68 -1.92
C GLY A 61 20.58 -6.88 -2.73
N MET A 62 19.27 -7.09 -2.84
CA MET A 62 18.67 -8.19 -3.59
C MET A 62 18.48 -7.81 -5.05
N THR A 63 18.65 -8.79 -5.93
CA THR A 63 18.36 -8.74 -7.36
C THR A 63 17.44 -9.91 -7.74
N HIS A 64 17.05 -10.03 -9.00
CA HIS A 64 16.29 -11.20 -9.45
C HIS A 64 17.03 -12.52 -9.18
N ASP A 65 18.36 -12.51 -9.33
CA ASP A 65 19.23 -13.68 -9.07
C ASP A 65 19.32 -14.08 -7.59
N THR A 66 18.79 -13.25 -6.68
CA THR A 66 18.72 -13.59 -5.26
C THR A 66 17.64 -14.65 -5.00
N PHE A 67 16.65 -14.77 -5.87
CA PHE A 67 15.54 -15.71 -5.74
C PHE A 67 15.83 -17.01 -6.48
N ALA A 68 15.24 -18.12 -6.04
CA ALA A 68 15.32 -19.37 -6.80
C ALA A 68 14.46 -19.29 -8.08
N GLU A 69 13.35 -18.58 -8.00
CA GLU A 69 12.48 -18.28 -9.14
C GLU A 69 11.78 -16.94 -8.92
N VAL A 70 11.69 -16.14 -9.98
CA VAL A 70 10.93 -14.89 -9.99
C VAL A 70 9.67 -15.09 -10.82
N GLN A 71 8.52 -14.79 -10.22
CA GLN A 71 7.27 -14.65 -10.95
C GLN A 71 6.80 -13.19 -10.93
N GLU A 72 6.11 -12.79 -11.99
CA GLU A 72 5.61 -11.42 -12.20
C GLU A 72 4.11 -11.44 -12.43
N LEU A 73 3.37 -11.91 -11.44
CA LEU A 73 1.97 -12.27 -11.61
C LEU A 73 1.07 -11.03 -11.69
N GLN A 74 -0.08 -11.20 -12.33
CA GLN A 74 -1.24 -10.33 -12.13
C GLN A 74 -1.94 -10.70 -10.83
N ALA A 75 -2.59 -9.72 -10.18
CA ALA A 75 -3.22 -9.93 -8.87
C ALA A 75 -4.20 -11.13 -8.84
N GLY A 76 -4.93 -11.36 -9.93
CA GLY A 76 -5.88 -12.48 -10.05
C GLY A 76 -5.24 -13.88 -10.04
N ALA A 77 -3.94 -14.00 -10.32
CA ALA A 77 -3.22 -15.28 -10.34
C ALA A 77 -2.43 -15.55 -9.04
N VAL A 78 -2.30 -14.55 -8.16
CA VAL A 78 -1.48 -14.65 -6.95
C VAL A 78 -2.01 -15.70 -5.99
N LEU A 79 -3.31 -15.69 -5.71
CA LEU A 79 -3.90 -16.56 -4.70
C LEU A 79 -3.75 -18.04 -5.08
N SER A 80 -4.04 -18.40 -6.33
CA SER A 80 -3.85 -19.78 -6.79
C SER A 80 -2.38 -20.17 -6.79
N ALA A 81 -1.47 -19.29 -7.22
CA ALA A 81 -0.03 -19.58 -7.20
C ALA A 81 0.48 -19.89 -5.79
N LEU A 82 0.00 -19.14 -4.79
CA LEU A 82 0.36 -19.34 -3.39
C LEU A 82 -0.25 -20.64 -2.84
N CYS A 83 -1.54 -20.86 -3.05
CA CYS A 83 -2.26 -22.06 -2.61
C CYS A 83 -1.70 -23.35 -3.23
N ASP A 84 -1.38 -23.33 -4.53
CA ASP A 84 -0.83 -24.47 -5.27
C ASP A 84 0.67 -24.70 -4.96
N GLY A 85 1.28 -23.83 -4.16
CA GLY A 85 2.71 -23.89 -3.87
C GLY A 85 3.60 -23.68 -5.09
N ARG A 86 3.13 -22.97 -6.13
CA ARG A 86 3.95 -22.54 -7.28
C ARG A 86 4.89 -21.40 -6.88
N ILE A 87 4.47 -20.57 -5.93
CA ILE A 87 5.31 -19.57 -5.25
C ILE A 87 5.32 -19.83 -3.75
N ASP A 88 6.43 -19.49 -3.09
CA ASP A 88 6.60 -19.57 -1.65
C ASP A 88 6.13 -18.27 -0.96
N ALA A 89 6.26 -17.15 -1.67
CA ALA A 89 5.82 -15.84 -1.18
C ALA A 89 5.36 -14.92 -2.32
N THR A 90 4.57 -13.91 -1.96
CA THR A 90 4.13 -12.81 -2.82
C THR A 90 4.21 -11.50 -2.06
N VAL A 91 4.41 -10.41 -2.80
CA VAL A 91 4.35 -9.05 -2.28
C VAL A 91 3.14 -8.31 -2.85
N LEU A 92 2.49 -7.52 -2.01
CA LEU A 92 1.31 -6.72 -2.33
C LEU A 92 1.48 -5.31 -1.76
N THR A 93 0.88 -4.32 -2.40
CA THR A 93 0.76 -2.96 -1.89
C THR A 93 -0.71 -2.60 -2.00
N LEU A 94 -1.46 -2.73 -0.90
CA LEU A 94 -2.92 -2.59 -0.88
C LEU A 94 -3.43 -2.22 0.52
N GLY A 95 -4.67 -1.73 0.62
CA GLY A 95 -5.33 -1.42 1.89
C GLY A 95 -5.83 -2.68 2.64
N HIS A 96 -5.99 -2.57 3.96
CA HIS A 96 -6.50 -3.64 4.82
C HIS A 96 -7.81 -3.22 5.50
N PRO A 97 -8.83 -4.10 5.57
CA PRO A 97 -8.84 -5.51 5.17
C PRO A 97 -8.86 -5.71 3.64
N SER A 98 -8.34 -6.86 3.19
CA SER A 98 -8.35 -7.30 1.79
C SER A 98 -8.82 -8.74 1.67
N ALA A 99 -9.74 -8.99 0.72
CA ALA A 99 -10.27 -10.33 0.46
C ALA A 99 -9.18 -11.31 -0.01
N LEU A 100 -8.21 -10.85 -0.79
CA LEU A 100 -7.09 -11.69 -1.22
C LEU A 100 -6.24 -12.12 -0.02
N VAL A 101 -5.91 -11.18 0.87
CA VAL A 101 -5.12 -11.48 2.07
C VAL A 101 -5.88 -12.41 3.00
N ALA A 102 -7.16 -12.14 3.27
CA ALA A 102 -8.02 -13.00 4.09
C ALA A 102 -8.01 -14.45 3.57
N ARG A 103 -8.27 -14.63 2.27
CA ARG A 103 -8.27 -15.95 1.63
C ARG A 103 -6.89 -16.62 1.66
N ALA A 104 -5.80 -15.88 1.48
CA ALA A 104 -4.46 -16.46 1.58
C ALA A 104 -4.18 -17.00 2.98
N LEU A 105 -4.56 -16.25 4.02
CA LEU A 105 -4.38 -16.65 5.43
C LEU A 105 -5.26 -17.84 5.80
N GLU A 106 -6.48 -17.91 5.27
CA GLU A 106 -7.46 -18.96 5.60
C GLU A 106 -7.31 -20.24 4.75
N GLN A 107 -6.97 -20.10 3.47
CA GLN A 107 -7.09 -21.17 2.47
C GLN A 107 -5.73 -21.69 1.97
N CYS A 108 -4.68 -20.85 1.99
CA CYS A 108 -3.37 -21.19 1.42
C CYS A 108 -2.29 -21.46 2.48
N ASP A 109 -2.68 -21.57 3.76
CA ASP A 109 -1.77 -21.66 4.91
C ASP A 109 -0.64 -20.60 4.86
N ALA A 110 -1.01 -19.37 4.52
CA ALA A 110 -0.08 -18.25 4.46
C ALA A 110 0.04 -17.53 5.81
N ALA A 111 1.13 -16.80 5.97
CA ALA A 111 1.38 -15.89 7.07
C ALA A 111 1.86 -14.54 6.54
N LEU A 112 1.53 -13.49 7.28
CA LEU A 112 2.08 -12.14 7.07
C LEU A 112 3.52 -12.11 7.61
N VAL A 113 4.43 -11.57 6.80
CA VAL A 113 5.85 -11.43 7.16
C VAL A 113 6.17 -9.95 7.44
N PRO A 114 6.78 -9.61 8.58
CA PRO A 114 7.17 -8.23 8.87
C PRO A 114 8.30 -7.76 7.95
N VAL A 115 8.26 -6.48 7.57
CA VAL A 115 9.31 -5.83 6.78
C VAL A 115 9.81 -4.60 7.53
N VAL A 116 10.84 -4.81 8.33
CA VAL A 116 11.33 -3.86 9.34
C VAL A 116 12.85 -3.89 9.43
N GLY A 117 13.41 -3.03 10.28
CA GLY A 117 14.82 -3.01 10.63
C GLY A 117 15.57 -1.82 10.02
N PRO A 118 16.87 -1.69 10.31
CA PRO A 118 17.64 -0.48 10.03
C PRO A 118 17.59 -0.05 8.56
N ARG A 119 17.61 -1.02 7.63
CA ARG A 119 17.55 -0.76 6.17
C ARG A 119 16.23 -0.11 5.74
N ILE A 120 15.13 -0.51 6.37
CA ILE A 120 13.80 0.11 6.14
C ILE A 120 13.73 1.45 6.87
N ASP A 121 14.30 1.56 8.07
CA ASP A 121 14.32 2.82 8.80
C ASP A 121 15.11 3.91 8.04
N ASP A 122 16.21 3.53 7.38
CA ASP A 122 16.96 4.40 6.46
C ASP A 122 16.12 4.82 5.25
N LEU A 123 15.42 3.87 4.60
CA LEU A 123 14.51 4.15 3.50
C LEU A 123 13.47 5.20 3.89
N LEU A 124 12.82 5.03 5.04
CA LEU A 124 11.76 5.93 5.52
C LEU A 124 12.30 7.34 5.82
N ARG A 125 13.55 7.45 6.26
CA ARG A 125 14.19 8.75 6.54
C ARG A 125 14.57 9.50 5.28
N GLU A 126 14.97 8.76 4.24
CA GLU A 126 15.46 9.30 2.97
C GLU A 126 14.34 9.57 1.95
N ASN A 127 13.23 8.84 2.05
CA ASN A 127 12.15 8.92 1.07
C ASN A 127 10.79 9.14 1.77
N PRO A 128 10.27 10.38 1.77
CA PRO A 128 9.01 10.70 2.44
C PRO A 128 7.78 10.07 1.79
N ALA A 129 7.90 9.51 0.57
CA ALA A 129 6.80 8.79 -0.08
C ALA A 129 6.44 7.48 0.65
N TYR A 130 7.33 6.98 1.51
CA TYR A 130 7.10 5.80 2.32
C TYR A 130 6.89 6.17 3.78
N ILE A 131 5.95 5.47 4.43
CA ILE A 131 5.63 5.66 5.85
C ILE A 131 5.69 4.33 6.59
N ARG A 132 5.99 4.40 7.89
CA ARG A 132 5.83 3.24 8.78
C ARG A 132 4.34 2.93 8.93
N THR A 133 3.98 1.66 8.86
CA THR A 133 2.61 1.20 9.09
C THR A 133 2.58 -0.18 9.72
N VAL A 134 1.38 -0.64 10.09
CA VAL A 134 1.16 -1.91 10.77
C VAL A 134 -0.07 -2.58 10.19
N ILE A 135 0.07 -3.84 9.80
CA ILE A 135 -1.05 -4.69 9.44
C ILE A 135 -1.56 -5.36 10.73
N ARG A 136 -2.84 -5.20 11.03
CA ARG A 136 -3.45 -5.81 12.22
C ARG A 136 -4.21 -7.08 11.83
N PRO A 137 -3.72 -8.29 12.16
CA PRO A 137 -4.42 -9.54 11.80
C PRO A 137 -5.85 -9.65 12.36
N ALA A 138 -6.21 -8.85 13.37
CA ALA A 138 -7.57 -8.77 13.93
C ALA A 138 -8.65 -8.42 12.88
N VAL A 139 -8.30 -7.67 11.82
CA VAL A 139 -9.23 -7.37 10.72
C VAL A 139 -9.58 -8.61 9.89
N TYR A 140 -8.83 -9.71 10.10
CA TYR A 140 -9.02 -11.03 9.50
C TYR A 140 -9.47 -12.07 10.55
N GLY A 141 -9.99 -11.63 11.70
CA GLY A 141 -10.43 -12.53 12.77
C GLY A 141 -9.30 -13.23 13.55
N SER A 142 -8.03 -12.90 13.28
CA SER A 142 -6.88 -13.52 13.93
C SER A 142 -6.46 -12.78 15.21
N ARG A 143 -6.04 -13.55 16.23
CA ARG A 143 -5.45 -13.03 17.48
C ARG A 143 -3.92 -12.89 17.42
N ALA A 144 -3.32 -13.10 16.26
CA ALA A 144 -1.88 -12.91 16.06
C ALA A 144 -1.47 -11.45 16.32
N ALA A 145 -0.21 -11.26 16.70
CA ALA A 145 0.35 -9.93 16.95
C ALA A 145 0.31 -9.05 15.69
N PRO A 146 0.17 -7.72 15.83
CA PRO A 146 0.28 -6.80 14.70
C PRO A 146 1.62 -6.95 13.97
N VAL A 147 1.59 -6.91 12.65
CA VAL A 147 2.77 -7.09 11.77
C VAL A 147 3.24 -5.73 11.28
N ALA A 148 4.40 -5.30 11.76
CA ALA A 148 5.00 -4.04 11.35
C ALA A 148 5.58 -4.12 9.94
N THR A 149 5.39 -3.05 9.17
CA THR A 149 5.91 -2.91 7.81
C THR A 149 6.06 -1.42 7.47
N PHE A 150 6.36 -1.13 6.22
CA PHE A 150 6.24 0.19 5.62
C PHE A 150 5.15 0.18 4.53
N GLY A 151 4.81 1.33 3.98
CA GLY A 151 3.83 1.41 2.90
C GLY A 151 3.80 2.78 2.26
N VAL A 152 2.83 2.97 1.38
CA VAL A 152 2.55 4.23 0.70
C VAL A 152 1.15 4.72 1.05
N THR A 153 0.82 5.94 0.67
CA THR A 153 -0.55 6.46 0.76
C THR A 153 -1.19 6.42 -0.63
N ALA A 154 -2.38 5.85 -0.75
CA ALA A 154 -3.19 5.93 -1.96
C ALA A 154 -3.66 7.38 -2.16
N LEU A 155 -3.32 7.97 -3.30
CA LEU A 155 -3.64 9.37 -3.63
C LEU A 155 -4.63 9.45 -4.79
N LEU A 156 -5.66 10.28 -4.64
CA LEU A 156 -6.47 10.72 -5.77
C LEU A 156 -5.79 11.93 -6.42
N LEU A 157 -5.35 11.77 -7.66
CA LEU A 157 -4.54 12.76 -8.38
C LEU A 157 -5.33 13.47 -9.47
N THR A 158 -4.87 14.69 -9.79
CA THR A 158 -5.33 15.50 -10.92
C THR A 158 -4.15 16.34 -11.43
N THR A 159 -4.40 17.28 -12.35
CA THR A 159 -3.42 18.28 -12.75
C THR A 159 -3.84 19.67 -12.30
N ALA A 160 -2.89 20.60 -12.26
CA ALA A 160 -3.14 22.01 -12.00
C ALA A 160 -4.00 22.70 -13.08
N ALA A 161 -4.22 22.04 -14.23
CA ALA A 161 -5.06 22.55 -15.32
C ALA A 161 -6.53 22.08 -15.22
N MET A 162 -6.84 21.19 -14.26
CA MET A 162 -8.22 20.75 -14.06
C MET A 162 -9.07 21.90 -13.54
N ASP A 163 -10.31 21.98 -14.01
CA ASP A 163 -11.26 23.00 -13.59
C ASP A 163 -11.51 22.95 -12.07
N ASP A 164 -11.42 24.13 -11.42
CA ASP A 164 -11.59 24.28 -9.98
C ASP A 164 -12.93 23.74 -9.48
N ALA A 165 -14.02 23.95 -10.22
CA ALA A 165 -15.35 23.52 -9.82
C ALA A 165 -15.49 21.99 -9.89
N VAL A 166 -14.85 21.34 -10.88
CA VAL A 166 -14.78 19.87 -10.94
C VAL A 166 -14.02 19.33 -9.73
N VAL A 167 -12.84 19.86 -9.44
CA VAL A 167 -12.04 19.37 -8.31
C VAL A 167 -12.74 19.61 -6.96
N GLU A 168 -13.35 20.78 -6.77
CA GLU A 168 -14.11 21.09 -5.56
C GLU A 168 -15.30 20.13 -5.39
N THR A 169 -16.01 19.81 -6.47
CA THR A 169 -17.14 18.86 -6.45
C THR A 169 -16.67 17.47 -6.00
N PHE A 170 -15.57 16.96 -6.57
CA PHE A 170 -15.02 15.66 -6.16
C PHE A 170 -14.55 15.66 -4.70
N ALA A 171 -13.85 16.71 -4.26
CA ALA A 171 -13.38 16.81 -2.89
C ALA A 171 -14.55 16.84 -1.89
N ARG A 172 -15.60 17.62 -2.15
CA ARG A 172 -16.81 17.66 -1.32
C ARG A 172 -17.53 16.32 -1.30
N ALA A 173 -17.68 15.67 -2.46
CA ALA A 173 -18.31 14.35 -2.54
C ALA A 173 -17.58 13.30 -1.69
N LEU A 174 -16.25 13.32 -1.64
CA LEU A 174 -15.47 12.46 -0.75
C LEU A 174 -15.71 12.77 0.72
N ILE A 175 -15.71 14.06 1.10
CA ILE A 175 -15.91 14.50 2.48
C ILE A 175 -17.31 14.12 2.98
N ASP A 176 -18.33 14.47 2.22
CA ASP A 176 -19.74 14.23 2.55
C ASP A 176 -20.06 12.73 2.53
N GLY A 177 -19.49 12.00 1.57
CA GLY A 177 -19.66 10.56 1.38
C GLY A 177 -18.80 9.69 2.28
N ALA A 178 -17.80 10.22 3.00
CA ALA A 178 -16.81 9.42 3.73
C ALA A 178 -17.41 8.37 4.67
N ALA A 179 -18.49 8.71 5.39
CA ALA A 179 -19.14 7.76 6.30
C ALA A 179 -19.88 6.63 5.55
N ALA A 180 -20.41 6.89 4.35
CA ALA A 180 -21.01 5.86 3.51
C ALA A 180 -19.93 4.98 2.88
N LEU A 181 -18.89 5.59 2.31
CA LEU A 181 -17.74 4.90 1.76
C LEU A 181 -17.07 3.98 2.78
N ALA A 182 -16.90 4.42 4.03
CA ALA A 182 -16.32 3.60 5.09
C ALA A 182 -17.17 2.38 5.49
N ARG A 183 -18.49 2.41 5.25
CA ARG A 183 -19.37 1.25 5.49
C ARG A 183 -19.22 0.20 4.40
N ASP A 184 -19.05 0.65 3.16
CA ASP A 184 -18.95 -0.24 2.00
C ASP A 184 -17.52 -0.77 1.83
N GLU A 185 -16.53 0.12 2.03
CA GLU A 185 -15.09 -0.14 1.87
C GLU A 185 -14.35 0.21 3.16
N ALA A 186 -14.13 -0.78 4.02
CA ALA A 186 -13.55 -0.59 5.34
C ALA A 186 -12.16 0.07 5.34
N VAL A 187 -11.40 -0.01 4.24
CA VAL A 187 -10.11 0.67 4.07
C VAL A 187 -10.22 2.21 4.15
N LEU A 188 -11.41 2.76 3.91
CA LEU A 188 -11.70 4.20 3.93
C LEU A 188 -12.19 4.70 5.30
N ASN A 189 -12.10 3.90 6.36
CA ASN A 189 -12.59 4.28 7.69
C ASN A 189 -11.86 5.48 8.32
N THR A 190 -10.64 5.81 7.87
CA THR A 190 -9.88 6.98 8.32
C THR A 190 -10.11 8.21 7.44
N LEU A 191 -10.92 8.10 6.38
CA LEU A 191 -11.14 9.19 5.44
C LEU A 191 -11.83 10.36 6.13
N SER A 192 -11.11 11.48 6.20
CA SER A 192 -11.53 12.74 6.81
C SER A 192 -10.82 13.90 6.10
N PRO A 193 -11.35 15.14 6.15
CA PRO A 193 -10.65 16.30 5.59
C PRO A 193 -9.20 16.40 6.07
N ALA A 194 -8.96 16.18 7.37
CA ALA A 194 -7.63 16.21 7.96
C ALA A 194 -6.71 15.10 7.40
N TYR A 195 -7.23 13.88 7.22
CA TYR A 195 -6.45 12.80 6.60
C TYR A 195 -6.17 13.08 5.12
N MET A 196 -7.18 13.55 4.37
CA MET A 196 -7.04 13.90 2.95
C MET A 196 -5.95 14.94 2.72
N ALA A 197 -5.82 15.91 3.62
CA ALA A 197 -4.84 16.99 3.54
C ALA A 197 -3.38 16.55 3.75
N GLN A 198 -3.13 15.35 4.33
CA GLN A 198 -1.77 14.85 4.58
C GLN A 198 -0.95 14.68 3.29
N ALA A 199 -1.61 14.51 2.14
CA ALA A 199 -0.95 14.35 0.86
C ALA A 199 -0.08 15.54 0.44
N ASP A 200 -0.35 16.74 0.97
CA ASP A 200 0.37 17.98 0.63
C ASP A 200 1.87 17.90 0.95
N ALA A 201 2.25 17.03 1.90
CA ALA A 201 3.64 16.75 2.23
C ALA A 201 4.40 16.03 1.10
N LEU A 202 3.69 15.41 0.15
CA LEU A 202 4.25 14.65 -0.98
C LEU A 202 4.13 15.42 -2.29
N ILE A 203 2.91 15.84 -2.61
CA ILE A 203 2.54 16.54 -3.84
C ILE A 203 1.54 17.62 -3.45
N PRO A 204 1.65 18.87 -3.96
CA PRO A 204 0.76 19.95 -3.56
C PRO A 204 -0.70 19.59 -3.80
N LEU A 205 -1.56 19.89 -2.83
CA LEU A 205 -3.00 19.81 -3.02
C LEU A 205 -3.44 20.75 -4.15
N HIS A 206 -4.48 20.34 -4.86
CA HIS A 206 -5.20 21.26 -5.74
C HIS A 206 -5.84 22.37 -4.89
N PRO A 207 -5.73 23.66 -5.26
CA PRO A 207 -6.29 24.76 -4.46
C PRO A 207 -7.77 24.58 -4.13
N ALA A 208 -8.57 24.13 -5.10
CA ALA A 208 -9.99 23.86 -4.90
C ALA A 208 -10.27 22.72 -3.90
N ALA A 209 -9.44 21.67 -3.91
CA ALA A 209 -9.57 20.57 -2.94
C ALA A 209 -9.22 21.06 -1.52
N ARG A 210 -8.16 21.86 -1.37
CA ARG A 210 -7.82 22.50 -0.10
C ARG A 210 -8.96 23.35 0.43
N ARG A 211 -9.55 24.23 -0.40
CA ARG A 211 -10.70 25.05 0.02
C ARG A 211 -11.87 24.20 0.51
N ALA A 212 -12.17 23.08 -0.15
CA ALA A 212 -13.21 22.16 0.29
C ALA A 212 -12.91 21.53 1.66
N MET A 213 -11.65 21.13 1.90
CA MET A 213 -11.22 20.57 3.19
C MET A 213 -11.27 21.60 4.31
N ASP A 214 -10.77 22.82 4.07
CA ASP A 214 -10.72 23.89 5.06
C ASP A 214 -12.13 24.39 5.43
N ALA A 215 -13.08 24.32 4.50
CA ALA A 215 -14.48 24.66 4.73
C ALA A 215 -15.28 23.54 5.41
N ALA A 216 -14.73 22.32 5.51
CA ALA A 216 -15.42 21.21 6.12
C ALA A 216 -15.46 21.37 7.65
N PRO A 217 -16.61 21.09 8.30
CA PRO A 217 -16.67 21.14 9.75
C PRO A 217 -15.70 20.13 10.38
N PRO A 218 -15.05 20.47 11.51
CA PRO A 218 -14.25 19.50 12.25
C PRO A 218 -15.17 18.35 12.69
N ARG A 219 -14.76 17.12 12.37
CA ARG A 219 -15.43 15.89 12.83
C ARG A 219 -14.76 15.37 14.10
#